data_AF-A0A2A4J3H2-F1
#
_entry.id   AF-A0A2A4J3H2-F1
#
_cell.length_a   1.000
_cell.length_b   1.000
_cell.length_c   1.000
_cell.angle_alpha   90.00
_cell.angle_beta   90.00
_cell.angle_gamma   90.00
#
_symmetry.space_group_name_H-M   'P 1'
#
loop_
_entity.id
_entity.type
_entity.pdbx_description
1 polymer ?
#
loop_
_entity_poly.entity_id
_entity_poly.type
_entity_poly.pdbx_seq_one_letter_code
_entity_poly.pdbx_strand_id
1 'polypeptide(L)'
;MGTEQKALKFDANTEAFQMRAQWKKQDICKQLWAERWSWLLDELKDVAVQSEAIRQEASAVTRSQVTVKTDEVKSLKPVPVTSTGFVGWLASRPDCRLEIYTSWIYKPPIRLPDAWDDPNYSGQKK
;
A
#
# COMPACT_ATOMS: atom_id res chain seq x y z
N MET A 1 -56.34 24.74 17.68
CA MET A 1 -56.28 25.25 16.29
C MET A 1 -55.42 24.28 15.51
N GLY A 2 -56.07 23.35 14.79
CA GLY A 2 -55.41 22.19 14.17
C GLY A 2 -54.52 22.60 13.00
N THR A 3 -53.31 22.05 12.94
CA THR A 3 -52.45 22.10 11.78
C THR A 3 -53.02 21.19 10.71
N GLU A 4 -53.74 21.76 9.74
CA GLU A 4 -54.12 21.05 8.52
C GLU A 4 -52.86 20.66 7.76
N GLN A 5 -52.53 19.37 7.82
CA GLN A 5 -51.61 18.74 6.88
C GLN A 5 -52.26 18.81 5.50
N LYS A 6 -51.89 19.81 4.69
CA LYS A 6 -52.22 19.83 3.27
C LYS A 6 -51.71 18.54 2.66
N ALA A 7 -52.61 17.62 2.36
CA ALA A 7 -52.31 16.43 1.59
C ALA A 7 -51.61 16.86 0.30
N LEU A 8 -50.34 16.48 0.16
CA LEU A 8 -49.59 16.64 -1.08
C LEU A 8 -50.37 15.90 -2.15
N LYS A 9 -51.11 16.64 -2.98
CA LYS A 9 -51.82 16.07 -4.11
C LYS A 9 -50.76 15.60 -5.10
N PHE A 10 -50.65 14.28 -5.23
CA PHE A 10 -49.84 13.63 -6.23
C PHE A 10 -50.37 14.01 -7.61
N ASP A 11 -49.53 14.66 -8.41
CA ASP A 11 -49.81 14.92 -9.82
C ASP A 11 -48.77 14.17 -10.66
N ALA A 12 -49.22 13.10 -11.32
CA ALA A 12 -48.40 12.22 -12.14
C ALA A 12 -47.63 12.97 -13.23
N ASN A 13 -48.18 14.08 -13.75
CA ASN A 13 -47.51 14.89 -14.77
C ASN A 13 -46.35 15.70 -14.19
N THR A 14 -46.52 16.21 -12.97
CA THR A 14 -45.48 16.95 -12.25
C THR A 14 -44.32 16.02 -11.89
N GLU A 15 -44.58 14.79 -11.45
CA GLU A 15 -43.53 13.82 -11.18
C GLU A 15 -42.80 13.37 -12.46
N ALA A 16 -43.54 13.09 -13.53
CA ALA A 16 -42.93 12.74 -14.82
C ALA A 16 -42.00 13.85 -15.34
N PHE A 17 -42.37 15.12 -15.14
CA PHE A 17 -41.53 16.26 -15.50
C PHE A 17 -40.28 16.37 -14.60
N GLN A 18 -40.45 16.19 -13.29
CA GLN A 18 -39.32 16.18 -12.34
C GLN A 18 -38.35 15.03 -12.66
N MET A 19 -38.86 13.85 -12.95
CA MET A 19 -38.06 12.70 -13.38
C MET A 19 -37.27 13.05 -14.65
N ARG A 20 -37.93 13.55 -15.71
CA ARG A 20 -37.22 13.97 -16.94
C ARG A 20 -36.15 15.03 -16.68
N ALA A 21 -36.40 15.98 -15.79
CA ALA A 21 -35.42 17.00 -15.41
C ALA A 21 -34.21 16.39 -14.67
N GLN A 22 -34.42 15.42 -13.79
CA GLN A 22 -33.34 14.71 -13.11
C GLN A 22 -32.49 13.89 -14.08
N TRP A 23 -33.13 13.19 -15.02
CA TRP A 23 -32.42 12.43 -16.06
C TRP A 23 -31.55 13.34 -16.92
N LYS A 24 -32.10 14.49 -17.36
CA LYS A 24 -31.35 15.47 -18.13
C LYS A 24 -30.16 16.05 -17.35
N LYS A 25 -30.33 16.31 -16.05
CA LYS A 25 -29.22 16.74 -15.17
C LYS A 25 -28.14 15.66 -15.09
N GLN A 26 -28.52 14.40 -14.93
CA GLN A 26 -27.58 13.29 -14.87
C GLN A 26 -26.76 13.18 -16.15
N ASP A 27 -27.39 13.31 -17.32
CA ASP A 27 -26.69 13.27 -18.61
C ASP A 27 -25.72 14.43 -18.79
N ILE A 28 -26.12 15.65 -18.41
CA ILE A 28 -25.24 16.82 -18.42
C ILE A 28 -24.05 16.62 -17.46
N CYS A 29 -24.29 16.12 -16.25
CA CYS A 29 -23.22 15.83 -15.30
C CYS A 29 -22.23 14.79 -15.85
N LYS A 30 -22.72 13.74 -16.53
CA LYS A 30 -21.84 12.75 -17.18
C LYS A 30 -21.00 13.37 -18.29
N GLN A 31 -21.59 14.21 -19.13
CA GLN A 31 -20.87 14.91 -20.20
C GLN A 31 -19.81 15.85 -19.64
N LEU A 32 -20.15 16.70 -18.66
CA LEU A 32 -19.22 17.60 -18.00
C LEU A 32 -18.10 16.84 -17.29
N TRP A 33 -18.42 15.69 -16.70
CA TRP A 33 -17.41 14.84 -16.07
C TRP A 33 -16.45 14.28 -17.12
N ALA A 34 -16.97 13.75 -18.23
CA ALA A 34 -16.14 13.24 -19.32
C ALA A 34 -15.25 14.35 -19.90
N GLU A 35 -15.79 15.51 -20.25
CA GLU A 35 -15.02 16.62 -20.82
C GLU A 35 -13.89 17.11 -19.90
N ARG A 36 -14.13 17.18 -18.59
CA ARG A 36 -13.16 17.75 -17.63
C ARG A 36 -12.18 16.72 -17.08
N TRP A 37 -12.58 15.47 -16.99
CA TRP A 37 -11.88 14.46 -16.18
C TRP A 37 -11.61 13.15 -16.91
N SER A 38 -12.08 12.94 -18.15
CA SER A 38 -11.81 11.68 -18.87
C SER A 38 -10.33 11.41 -19.06
N TRP A 39 -9.52 12.45 -19.23
CA TRP A 39 -8.07 12.37 -19.41
C TRP A 39 -7.36 11.72 -18.22
N LEU A 40 -7.92 11.81 -17.00
CA LEU A 40 -7.36 11.12 -15.83
C LEU A 40 -7.37 9.60 -15.99
N LEU A 41 -8.33 9.05 -16.75
CA LEU A 41 -8.38 7.62 -17.02
C LEU A 41 -7.26 7.19 -17.98
N ASP A 42 -6.86 8.08 -18.90
CA ASP A 42 -5.77 7.80 -19.83
C ASP A 42 -4.41 7.93 -19.12
N GLU A 43 -4.23 8.96 -18.29
CA GLU A 43 -3.07 9.09 -17.39
C GLU A 43 -2.90 7.87 -16.47
N LEU A 44 -3.99 7.35 -15.91
CA LEU A 44 -3.93 6.16 -15.06
C LEU A 44 -3.43 4.94 -15.84
N LYS A 45 -3.84 4.77 -17.10
CA LYS A 45 -3.34 3.68 -17.95
C LYS A 45 -1.86 3.86 -18.24
N ASP A 46 -1.44 5.09 -18.56
CA ASP A 46 -0.04 5.39 -18.87
C ASP A 46 0.86 5.13 -17.65
N VAL A 47 0.44 5.57 -16.47
CA VAL A 47 1.15 5.29 -15.21
C VAL A 47 1.22 3.79 -14.93
N ALA A 48 0.13 3.04 -15.16
CA ALA A 48 0.13 1.59 -14.99
C ALA A 48 1.16 0.92 -15.92
N VAL A 49 1.20 1.33 -17.19
CA VAL A 49 2.17 0.81 -18.17
C VAL A 49 3.61 1.15 -17.76
N GLN A 50 3.88 2.39 -17.36
CA GLN A 50 5.22 2.81 -16.92
C GLN A 50 5.66 2.06 -15.66
N SER A 51 4.77 1.88 -14.69
CA SER A 51 5.07 1.14 -13.45
C SER A 51 5.40 -0.32 -13.74
N GLU A 52 4.70 -0.94 -14.70
CA GLU A 52 4.96 -2.31 -15.11
C GLU A 52 6.31 -2.43 -15.82
N ALA A 53 6.66 -1.48 -16.69
CA ALA A 53 7.95 -1.43 -17.35
C ALA A 53 9.10 -1.33 -16.34
N ILE A 54 9.00 -0.41 -15.37
CA ILE A 54 9.98 -0.27 -14.28
C ILE A 54 10.10 -1.56 -13.47
N ARG A 55 8.97 -2.21 -13.17
CA ARG A 55 8.97 -3.49 -12.45
C ARG A 55 9.68 -4.59 -13.24
N GLN A 56 9.46 -4.65 -14.55
CA GLN A 56 10.13 -5.62 -15.43
C GLN A 56 11.64 -5.35 -15.51
N GLU A 57 12.07 -4.10 -15.69
CA GLU A 57 13.48 -3.70 -15.68
C GLU A 57 14.15 -4.04 -14.34
N ALA A 58 13.54 -3.66 -13.22
CA ALA A 58 14.04 -3.99 -11.89
C ALA A 58 14.13 -5.51 -11.68
N SER A 59 13.15 -6.27 -12.18
CA SER A 59 13.17 -7.74 -12.10
C SER A 59 14.28 -8.35 -12.97
N ALA A 60 14.56 -7.79 -14.15
CA ALA A 60 15.62 -8.28 -15.04
C ALA A 60 17.02 -8.03 -14.44
N VAL A 61 17.23 -6.87 -13.81
CA VAL A 61 18.47 -6.56 -13.10
C VAL A 61 18.61 -7.42 -11.83
N THR A 62 17.55 -7.55 -11.04
CA THR A 62 17.60 -8.34 -9.80
C THR A 62 17.78 -9.82 -10.09
N ARG A 63 17.13 -10.36 -11.13
CA ARG A 63 17.24 -11.78 -11.51
C ARG A 63 18.63 -12.16 -12.03
N SER A 64 19.35 -11.23 -12.64
CA SER A 64 20.74 -11.44 -13.08
C SER A 64 21.75 -11.27 -11.95
N GLN A 65 21.44 -10.47 -10.92
CA GLN A 65 22.33 -10.24 -9.77
C GLN A 65 22.10 -11.20 -8.60
N VAL A 66 20.91 -11.77 -8.47
CA VAL A 66 20.61 -12.80 -7.47
C VAL A 66 21.09 -14.15 -8.01
N THR A 67 22.41 -14.33 -7.96
CA THR A 67 22.94 -15.67 -7.71
C THR A 67 22.44 -16.04 -6.32
N VAL A 68 21.32 -16.76 -6.25
CA VAL A 68 20.94 -17.47 -5.04
C VAL A 68 22.12 -18.36 -4.75
N LYS A 69 23.01 -17.94 -3.86
CA LYS A 69 23.86 -18.86 -3.14
C LYS A 69 22.86 -19.77 -2.45
N THR A 70 22.56 -20.90 -3.08
CA THR A 70 21.88 -22.01 -2.45
C THR A 70 22.78 -22.36 -1.28
N ASP A 71 22.50 -21.75 -0.14
CA ASP A 71 23.13 -22.08 1.12
C ASP A 71 22.99 -23.60 1.20
N GLU A 72 24.12 -24.30 1.15
CA GLU A 72 24.17 -25.75 1.29
C GLU A 72 23.28 -26.11 2.46
N VAL A 73 22.39 -27.08 2.25
CA VAL A 73 21.39 -27.53 3.22
C VAL A 73 22.02 -27.59 4.60
N LYS A 74 21.78 -26.55 5.42
CA LYS A 74 22.27 -26.49 6.79
C LYS A 74 21.47 -27.52 7.55
N SER A 75 22.02 -28.74 7.60
CA SER A 75 21.48 -29.84 8.37
C SER A 75 21.60 -29.46 9.84
N LEU A 76 20.47 -29.07 10.43
CA LEU A 76 20.40 -28.86 11.87
C LEU A 76 20.58 -30.22 12.54
N LYS A 77 21.59 -30.34 13.40
CA LYS A 77 21.73 -31.50 14.29
C LYS A 77 20.42 -31.67 15.09
N PRO A 78 19.99 -32.91 15.36
CA PRO A 78 18.74 -33.14 16.07
C PRO A 78 18.75 -32.41 17.41
N VAL A 79 17.60 -31.83 17.76
CA VAL A 79 17.41 -31.10 19.01
C VAL A 79 17.69 -32.05 20.18
N PRO A 80 18.58 -31.70 21.12
CA PRO A 80 18.86 -32.55 22.26
C PRO A 80 17.63 -32.63 23.16
N VAL A 81 17.23 -33.86 23.51
CA VAL A 81 16.12 -34.11 24.43
C VAL A 81 16.57 -33.74 25.85
N THR A 82 16.08 -32.62 26.39
CA THR A 82 16.37 -32.21 27.76
C THR A 82 15.34 -32.80 28.73
N SER A 83 15.78 -33.22 29.92
CA SER A 83 14.94 -33.82 30.97
C SER A 83 13.84 -32.90 31.50
N THR A 84 13.87 -31.62 31.15
CA THR A 84 12.94 -30.58 31.62
C THR A 84 12.02 -30.05 30.52
N GLY A 85 12.16 -30.49 29.27
CA GLY A 85 11.30 -30.06 28.15
C GLY A 85 11.46 -28.59 27.73
N PHE A 86 12.34 -27.82 28.39
CA PHE A 86 12.65 -26.44 28.02
C PHE A 86 13.90 -26.41 27.13
N VAL A 87 13.73 -25.86 25.93
CA VAL A 87 14.82 -25.57 24.99
C VAL A 87 15.19 -24.09 25.16
N GLY A 88 16.36 -23.83 25.75
CA GLY A 88 16.86 -22.48 25.97
C GLY A 88 18.33 -22.48 26.41
N TRP A 89 19.02 -21.38 26.15
CA TRP A 89 20.42 -21.19 26.51
C TRP A 89 20.52 -20.76 27.98
N LEU A 90 21.11 -21.58 28.84
CA LEU A 90 21.41 -21.23 30.23
C LEU A 90 22.59 -20.25 30.26
N ALA A 91 22.32 -18.97 29.98
CA ALA A 91 23.32 -17.89 29.94
C ALA A 91 24.09 -17.69 31.27
N SER A 92 23.60 -18.30 32.36
CA SER A 92 24.27 -18.28 33.67
C SER A 92 25.48 -19.21 33.77
N ARG A 93 25.57 -20.27 32.95
CA ARG A 93 26.73 -21.19 32.96
C ARG A 93 27.84 -20.65 32.06
N PRO A 94 29.10 -20.59 32.54
CA PRO A 94 30.22 -20.05 31.77
C PRO A 94 30.44 -20.83 30.45
N ASP A 95 30.24 -22.14 30.47
CA ASP A 95 30.41 -23.03 29.30
C ASP A 95 29.30 -22.86 28.24
N CYS A 96 28.22 -22.17 28.57
CA CYS A 96 27.05 -21.95 27.69
C CYS A 96 26.87 -20.47 27.34
N ARG A 97 27.88 -19.64 27.59
CA ARG A 97 27.88 -18.23 27.18
C ARG A 97 28.01 -18.16 25.66
N LEU A 98 27.11 -17.42 25.03
CA LEU A 98 27.24 -17.06 23.62
C LEU A 98 28.49 -16.20 23.46
N GLU A 99 29.48 -16.72 22.73
CA GLU A 99 30.61 -15.94 22.26
C GLU A 99 30.07 -14.93 21.23
N ILE A 100 30.08 -13.66 21.60
CA ILE A 100 29.62 -12.57 20.72
C ILE A 100 30.75 -12.30 19.72
N TYR A 101 30.65 -12.92 18.54
CA TYR A 101 31.62 -12.76 17.45
C TYR A 101 31.43 -11.50 16.61
N THR A 102 30.40 -10.70 16.90
CA THR A 102 30.16 -9.43 16.22
C THR A 102 30.53 -8.29 17.16
N SER A 103 31.25 -7.27 16.68
CA SER A 103 31.27 -6.00 17.39
C SER A 103 29.81 -5.60 17.61
N TRP A 104 29.42 -5.37 18.86
CA TRP A 104 28.13 -4.75 19.14
C TRP A 104 28.03 -3.55 18.21
N ILE A 105 27.06 -3.57 17.29
CA ILE A 105 26.79 -2.44 16.41
C ILE A 105 26.26 -1.35 17.33
N TYR A 106 27.17 -0.58 17.92
CA TYR A 106 26.90 0.46 18.89
C TYR A 106 26.10 1.61 18.26
N LYS A 107 26.13 1.69 16.92
CA LYS A 107 25.42 2.70 16.15
C LYS A 107 24.24 2.03 15.45
N PRO A 108 22.98 2.28 15.87
CA PRO A 108 21.83 1.83 15.11
C PRO A 108 21.99 2.24 13.64
N PRO A 109 21.58 1.40 12.68
CA PRO A 109 21.71 1.72 11.26
C PRO A 109 21.03 3.07 11.01
N ILE A 110 21.80 4.01 10.46
CA ILE A 110 21.30 5.34 10.12
C ILE A 110 20.20 5.13 9.09
N ARG A 111 18.97 5.55 9.41
CA ARG A 111 17.84 5.51 8.48
C ARG A 111 18.25 6.29 7.22
N LEU A 112 18.09 5.67 6.05
CA LEU A 112 18.24 6.36 4.78
C LEU A 112 17.23 7.53 4.75
N PRO A 113 17.59 8.71 4.22
CA PRO A 113 16.67 9.85 4.14
C PRO A 113 15.39 9.41 3.44
N ASP A 114 14.25 9.62 4.08
CA ASP A 114 12.97 9.29 3.45
C ASP A 114 12.72 10.27 2.31
N ALA A 115 12.09 9.83 1.22
CA ALA A 115 11.79 10.72 0.09
C ALA A 115 10.90 11.90 0.54
N TRP A 116 10.09 11.69 1.58
CA TRP A 116 9.20 12.68 2.20
C TRP A 116 9.91 13.71 3.07
N ASP A 117 11.17 13.48 3.45
CA ASP A 117 11.97 14.41 4.25
C ASP A 117 12.70 15.46 3.38
N ASP A 118 12.61 15.35 2.05
CA ASP A 118 13.21 16.33 1.14
C ASP A 118 12.44 17.67 1.21
N PRO A 119 13.10 18.79 1.58
CA PRO A 119 12.46 20.11 1.61
C PRO A 119 11.86 20.54 0.26
N ASN A 120 12.32 19.95 -0.84
CA ASN A 120 11.84 20.19 -2.18
C ASN A 120 10.77 19.19 -2.63
N TYR A 121 10.37 18.24 -1.78
CA TYR A 121 9.40 17.20 -2.13
C TYR A 121 8.07 17.77 -2.64
N SER A 122 7.61 18.88 -2.06
CA SER A 122 6.36 19.55 -2.48
C SER A 122 6.52 20.57 -3.62
N GLY A 123 7.70 20.63 -4.26
CA GLY A 123 8.01 21.63 -5.29
C GLY A 123 8.28 23.03 -4.73
N GLN A 124 9.00 23.85 -5.50
CA GLN A 124 9.32 25.23 -5.09
C GLN A 124 8.04 26.04 -4.91
N LYS A 125 7.81 26.54 -3.69
CA LYS A 125 6.81 27.58 -3.44
C LYS A 125 7.26 28.85 -4.18
N LYS A 126 6.48 29.26 -5.17
CA LYS A 126 6.59 30.57 -5.82
C LYS A 126 6.32 31.70 -4.84
#